data_AF-Q8TNJ7-F1
#
_entry.id   AF-Q8TNJ7-F1
#
_cell.length_a   1.000
_cell.length_b   1.000
_cell.length_c   1.000
_cell.angle_alpha   90.00
_cell.angle_beta   90.00
_cell.angle_gamma   90.00
#
_symmetry.space_group_name_H-M   'P 1'
#
loop_
_entity.id
_entity.type
_entity.pdbx_description
1 polymer ?
#
loop_
_entity_poly.entity_id
_entity_poly.type
_entity_poly.pdbx_seq_one_letter_code
_entity_poly.pdbx_strand_id
1 'polypeptide(L)' 'MNKTWEKVFEYASSPLEGTMSRKLREGVSIQINEGKIYKKAVLFLGEEFVRITEEEEGQKINTYYDWTSISSIRTYSKTK' A
#
# COMPACT_ATOMS: atom_id res chain seq x y z
N MET A 1 2.90 14.94 -2.49
CA MET A 1 3.28 13.89 -1.51
C MET A 1 3.03 14.32 -0.05
N ASN A 2 2.21 13.57 0.69
CA ASN A 2 2.05 13.77 2.13
C ASN A 2 3.06 12.88 2.88
N LYS A 3 4.11 13.49 3.45
CA LYS A 3 5.20 12.77 4.14
C LYS A 3 4.72 11.89 5.31
N THR A 4 3.57 12.20 5.90
CA THR A 4 2.99 11.38 6.98
C THR A 4 2.50 10.04 6.44
N TRP A 5 1.74 10.05 5.35
CA TRP A 5 1.19 8.83 4.74
C TRP A 5 2.26 7.95 4.11
N GLU A 6 3.26 8.56 3.49
CA GLU A 6 4.44 7.86 2.98
C GLU A 6 5.09 7.00 4.07
N LYS A 7 5.39 7.57 5.25
CA LYS A 7 5.96 6.83 6.37
C LYS A 7 5.09 5.66 6.85
N VAL A 8 3.76 5.81 6.81
CA VAL A 8 2.84 4.72 7.16
C VAL A 8 2.95 3.57 6.17
N PHE A 9 3.00 3.87 4.86
CA PHE A 9 3.22 2.84 3.84
C PHE A 9 4.60 2.19 3.97
N GLU A 10 5.65 2.97 4.26
CA GLU A 10 7.00 2.45 4.48
C GLU A 10 7.07 1.51 5.69
N TYR A 11 6.34 1.82 6.76
CA TYR A 11 6.26 0.95 7.95
C TYR A 11 5.54 -0.37 7.64
N ALA A 12 4.46 -0.32 6.85
CA ALA A 12 3.66 -1.49 6.49
C ALA A 12 4.31 -2.37 5.41
N SER A 13 5.38 -1.91 4.77
CA SER A 13 6.01 -2.56 3.62
C SER A 13 7.53 -2.72 3.76
N SER A 14 8.11 -3.43 2.81
CA SER A 14 9.56 -3.56 2.61
C SER A 14 9.90 -3.21 1.16
N PRO A 15 11.03 -2.54 0.89
CA PRO A 15 11.45 -2.23 -0.47
C PRO A 15 11.66 -3.51 -1.29
N LEU A 16 11.32 -3.48 -2.57
CA LEU A 16 11.65 -4.52 -3.53
C LEU A 16 12.92 -4.12 -4.27
N GLU A 17 13.99 -4.91 -4.09
CA GLU A 17 15.31 -4.62 -4.62
C GLU A 17 15.28 -4.41 -6.15
N GLY A 18 15.99 -3.38 -6.62
CA GLY A 18 16.04 -3.01 -8.04
C GLY A 18 14.77 -2.35 -8.58
N THR A 19 13.81 -1.96 -7.73
CA THR A 19 12.57 -1.30 -8.15
C THR A 19 12.23 -0.08 -7.28
N MET A 20 11.33 0.78 -7.77
CA MET A 20 10.70 1.84 -6.97
C MET A 20 9.48 1.34 -6.16
N SER A 21 9.28 0.03 -6.10
CA SER A 21 8.11 -0.59 -5.47
C SER A 21 8.48 -1.19 -4.12
N ARG A 22 7.44 -1.43 -3.32
CA ARG A 22 7.54 -2.02 -1.98
C ARG A 22 6.50 -3.11 -1.86
N LYS A 23 6.80 -4.20 -1.17
CA LYS A 23 5.83 -5.27 -0.90
C LYS A 23 5.33 -5.14 0.53
N LEU A 24 4.03 -5.34 0.75
CA LEU A 24 3.51 -5.43 2.11
C LEU A 24 4.26 -6.51 2.90
N ARG A 25 4.58 -6.21 4.15
CA ARG A 25 5.25 -7.16 5.04
C ARG A 25 4.37 -8.38 5.25
N GLU A 26 5.00 -9.52 5.51
CA GLU A 26 4.25 -10.75 5.78
C GLU A 26 3.32 -10.56 7.00
N GLY A 27 2.07 -11.01 6.86
CA GLY A 27 1.05 -10.86 7.90
C GLY A 27 0.50 -9.44 8.06
N VAL A 28 0.95 -8.47 7.24
CA VAL A 28 0.41 -7.11 7.22
C VAL A 28 -0.57 -6.93 6.08
N SER A 29 -1.69 -6.27 6.36
CA SER A 29 -2.63 -5.78 5.35
C SER A 29 -2.97 -4.31 5.62
N ILE A 30 -3.40 -3.61 4.58
CA ILE A 30 -3.71 -2.19 4.65
C ILE A 30 -5.09 -1.88 4.09
N GLN A 31 -5.68 -0.79 4.54
CA GLN A 31 -6.94 -0.26 4.01
C GLN A 31 -6.80 1.26 3.90
N ILE A 32 -7.23 1.81 2.77
CA ILE A 32 -7.23 3.26 2.52
C ILE A 32 -8.68 3.74 2.50
N ASN A 33 -8.96 4.86 3.17
CA ASN A 33 -10.27 5.53 3.17
C ASN A 33 -11.45 4.60 3.47
N GLU A 34 -11.27 3.66 4.40
CA GLU A 34 -12.27 2.65 4.78
C GLU A 34 -12.77 1.77 3.62
N GLY A 35 -12.05 1.74 2.50
CA GLY A 35 -12.37 0.95 1.32
C GLY A 35 -11.94 -0.52 1.42
N LYS A 36 -11.48 -1.09 0.29
CA LYS A 36 -10.99 -2.48 0.24
C LYS A 36 -9.80 -2.70 1.18
N ILE A 37 -9.73 -3.88 1.80
CA ILE A 37 -8.55 -4.34 2.53
C ILE A 37 -7.62 -5.06 1.56
N TYR A 38 -6.42 -4.51 1.38
CA TYR A 38 -5.38 -5.02 0.50
C TYR A 38 -4.49 -6.01 1.24
N LYS A 39 -4.41 -7.23 0.72
CA LYS A 39 -3.56 -8.32 1.25
C LYS A 39 -2.51 -8.71 0.21
N LYS A 40 -1.27 -8.97 0.65
CA LYS A 40 -0.16 -9.40 -0.22
C LYS A 40 0.12 -8.46 -1.41
N ALA A 41 -0.27 -7.19 -1.29
CA ALA A 41 -0.14 -6.21 -2.36
C ALA A 41 1.29 -5.65 -2.51
N VAL A 42 1.57 -5.15 -3.71
CA VAL A 42 2.75 -4.34 -4.02
C VAL A 42 2.34 -2.87 -4.10
N LEU A 43 3.12 -2.00 -3.48
CA LEU A 43 2.91 -0.57 -3.40
C LEU A 43 3.96 0.15 -4.26
N PHE A 44 3.54 1.17 -4.99
CA PHE A 44 4.41 2.17 -5.58
C PHE A 44 4.07 3.51 -4.95
N LEU A 45 5.07 4.16 -4.33
CA LEU A 45 4.94 5.45 -3.68
C LEU A 45 5.56 6.51 -4.60
N GLY A 46 4.77 7.00 -5.57
CA GLY A 46 5.20 8.08 -6.45
C GLY A 46 4.98 9.45 -5.81
N GLU A 47 5.56 10.49 -6.39
CA GLU A 47 5.42 11.86 -5.85
C GLU A 47 3.97 12.39 -5.93
N GLU A 48 3.27 12.04 -7.01
CA GLU A 48 1.89 12.47 -7.29
C GLU A 48 0.83 11.50 -6.78
N PHE A 49 1.09 10.20 -6.83
CA PHE A 49 0.11 9.17 -6.47
C PHE A 49 0.72 7.97 -5.77
N VAL A 50 -0.14 7.25 -5.05
CA VAL A 50 0.12 5.89 -4.56
C VAL A 50 -0.58 4.91 -5.47
N ARG A 51 0.12 3.86 -5.91
CA ARG A 51 -0.50 2.73 -6.59
C ARG A 51 -0.41 1.47 -5.73
N ILE A 52 -1.52 0.78 -5.59
CA ILE A 52 -1.60 -0.55 -5.00
C ILE A 52 -1.88 -1.55 -6.11
N THR A 53 -1.01 -2.55 -6.23
CA THR A 53 -1.13 -3.65 -7.18
C THR A 53 -1.46 -4.94 -6.43
N GLU A 54 -2.57 -5.57 -6.81
CA GLU A 54 -3.01 -6.89 -6.36
C GLU A 54 -2.96 -7.88 -7.52
N GLU A 55 -2.93 -9.17 -7.19
CA GLU A 55 -3.13 -10.25 -8.15
C GLU A 55 -4.29 -11.11 -7.67
N GLU A 56 -5.32 -11.23 -8.50
CA GLU A 56 -6.55 -11.96 -8.19
C GLU A 56 -6.98 -12.68 -9.47
N GLU A 57 -7.22 -14.00 -9.39
CA GLU A 57 -7.62 -14.84 -10.53
C GLU A 57 -6.73 -14.72 -11.79
N GLY A 58 -5.42 -14.52 -11.59
CA GLY A 58 -4.45 -14.34 -12.68
C GLY A 58 -4.46 -12.95 -13.33
N GLN A 59 -5.29 -12.03 -12.84
CA GLN A 59 -5.32 -10.63 -13.26
C GLN A 59 -4.53 -9.76 -12.29
N LYS A 60 -3.69 -8.88 -12.85
CA LYS A 60 -3.09 -7.78 -12.08
C LYS A 60 -4.07 -6.62 -11.99
N ILE A 61 -4.50 -6.29 -10.78
CA ILE A 61 -5.42 -5.20 -10.49
C ILE A 61 -4.63 -4.03 -9.90
N ASN A 62 -4.80 -2.82 -10.43
CA ASN A 62 -4.10 -1.63 -9.95
C ASN A 62 -5.12 -0.59 -9.46
N THR A 63 -5.02 -0.20 -8.20
CA THR A 63 -5.77 0.93 -7.64
C THR A 63 -4.84 2.12 -7.46
N TYR A 64 -5.28 3.31 -7.85
CA TYR A 64 -4.52 4.55 -7.75
C TYR A 64 -5.21 5.50 -6.75
N TYR A 65 -4.39 6.14 -5.92
CA TYR A 65 -4.83 7.13 -4.94
C TYR A 65 -4.00 8.40 -5.11
N ASP A 66 -4.68 9.53 -5.26
CA ASP A 66 -4.05 10.83 -5.10
C ASP A 66 -3.70 11.05 -3.62
N TRP A 67 -2.51 11.57 -3.33
CA TRP A 67 -2.08 11.82 -1.94
C TRP A 67 -3.04 12.72 -1.14
N THR A 68 -3.67 13.68 -1.80
CA THR A 68 -4.63 14.61 -1.19
C THR A 68 -5.97 13.96 -0.89
N SER A 69 -6.30 12.86 -1.58
CA SER A 69 -7.53 12.10 -1.36
C SER A 69 -7.45 11.12 -0.18
N ILE A 70 -6.24 10.81 0.31
CA ILE A 70 -6.05 9.88 1.43
C ILE A 70 -6.39 10.60 2.73
N SER A 71 -7.57 10.25 3.27
CA SER A 71 -8.09 10.72 4.54
C SER A 71 -7.69 9.80 5.70
N SER A 72 -7.54 8.50 5.45
CA SER A 72 -7.13 7.54 6.48
C SER A 72 -6.41 6.32 5.90
N ILE A 73 -5.52 5.74 6.71
CA ILE A 73 -4.87 4.45 6.45
C ILE A 73 -5.00 3.60 7.71
N ARG A 74 -5.52 2.38 7.58
CA ARG A 74 -5.48 1.36 8.63
C ARG A 74 -4.48 0.28 8.26
N THR A 75 -3.65 -0.13 9.21
CA THR A 75 -2.78 -1.31 9.10
C THR A 75 -3.33 -2.40 10.02
N TYR A 76 -3.33 -3.63 9.53
CA TYR A 76 -3.72 -4.80 10.31
C TYR A 76 -2.54 -5.75 10.38
N SER A 77 -2.18 -6.16 11.59
CA SER A 77 -1.18 -7.19 11.87
C SER A 77 -1.73 -8.11 12.96
N LYS A 78 -1.25 -9.35 13.01
CA LYS A 78 -1.65 -10.27 14.08
C LYS A 78 -1.14 -9.74 15.42
N THR A 79 -2.02 -9.68 16.41
CA THR A 79 -1.61 -9.60 17.81
C THR A 79 -0.89 -10.90 18.15
N LYS A 80 0.25 -10.81 18.84
CA LYS A 80 1.01 -11.97 19.31
C LYS A 80 0.13 -12.91 20.13
#